data_AF-A0A7W1QU43-F1
#
_entry.id   AF-A0A7W1QU43-F1
#
_cell.length_a   1.000
_cell.length_b   1.000
_cell.length_c   1.000
_cell.angle_alpha   90.00
_cell.angle_beta   90.00
_cell.angle_gamma   90.00
#
_symmetry.space_group_name_H-M   'P 1'
#
loop_
_entity.id
_entity.type
_entity.pdbx_description
1 polymer ?
#
loop_
_entity_poly.entity_id
_entity_poly.type
_entity_poly.pdbx_seq_one_letter_code
_entity_poly.pdbx_strand_id
1 'polypeptide(L)'
;MMNWIVREKVVRGRFLCFALSAALAVCACACAAASRPPDAAGPRSNEPVYATIVDRADRREVALTAWFNLTRSQGINNAPAPELQPFTQTLKIIPPLSPPLYLPKVGAEPTMNEEETRESLRRFVADQGTLIGADQKQLSLVLRTDLADGSKKAHYEQHPFRYPLRGGYGQLDISFSPDRRILQINSTCIPEVEQLQKVLAGAVPKLTAEQVALNIVGRTFTFGDVGGTEQNHTVVKGDEINVRELVIYPLARAGEPAALELHLAWEIVIGSGPGARTIYLDALANKVIAAHQSA
;
A
#
# COMPACT_ATOMS: atom_id res chain seq x y z
N MET A 1 -66.41 -62.14 56.17
CA MET A 1 -65.10 -62.83 56.35
C MET A 1 -64.02 -61.89 55.84
N MET A 2 -63.36 -61.18 56.74
CA MET A 2 -62.06 -61.53 57.32
C MET A 2 -60.89 -60.95 56.51
N ASN A 3 -60.54 -59.72 56.92
CA ASN A 3 -59.24 -59.07 57.08
C ASN A 3 -57.92 -59.79 56.74
N TRP A 4 -56.92 -58.90 56.49
CA TRP A 4 -55.43 -58.99 56.52
C TRP A 4 -54.72 -59.11 55.16
N ILE A 5 -53.63 -58.41 54.82
CA ILE A 5 -52.77 -57.39 55.49
C ILE A 5 -51.91 -56.71 54.39
N VAL A 6 -51.81 -55.37 54.32
CA VAL A 6 -50.72 -54.46 54.76
C VAL A 6 -49.36 -54.55 53.99
N ARG A 7 -48.87 -53.34 53.66
CA ARG A 7 -47.50 -52.88 53.30
C ARG A 7 -47.02 -53.04 51.87
N GLU A 8 -47.01 -51.90 51.15
CA GLU A 8 -45.77 -51.34 50.60
C GLU A 8 -45.99 -49.87 50.19
N LYS A 9 -45.61 -48.95 51.08
CA LYS A 9 -45.26 -47.57 50.74
C LYS A 9 -43.83 -47.36 51.20
N VAL A 10 -43.15 -46.41 50.54
CA VAL A 10 -41.80 -45.90 50.80
C VAL A 10 -40.70 -46.57 49.98
N VAL A 11 -40.59 -46.26 48.67
CA VAL A 11 -39.31 -45.92 48.00
C VAL A 11 -39.56 -45.19 46.65
N ARG A 12 -40.28 -44.05 46.59
CA ARG A 12 -40.34 -43.25 45.32
C ARG A 12 -40.45 -41.73 45.53
N GLY A 13 -39.87 -41.20 46.61
CA GLY A 13 -40.04 -39.79 46.99
C GLY A 13 -38.76 -39.00 47.24
N ARG A 14 -37.59 -39.44 46.74
CA ARG A 14 -36.31 -38.74 46.99
C ARG A 14 -35.35 -38.59 45.80
N PHE A 15 -35.77 -38.94 44.58
CA PHE A 15 -34.93 -38.78 43.39
C PHE A 15 -35.39 -37.70 42.39
N LEU A 16 -36.52 -37.03 42.63
CA LEU A 16 -37.02 -36.01 41.70
C LEU A 16 -36.71 -34.55 42.11
N CYS A 17 -36.24 -34.31 43.33
CA CYS A 17 -35.94 -32.94 43.81
C CYS A 17 -34.46 -32.53 43.66
N PHE A 18 -33.57 -33.44 43.27
CA PHE A 18 -32.16 -33.10 43.03
C PHE A 18 -31.84 -32.76 41.57
N ALA A 19 -32.71 -33.11 40.61
CA ALA A 19 -32.48 -32.82 39.20
C ALA A 19 -32.99 -31.45 38.74
N LEU A 20 -33.91 -30.81 39.49
CA LEU A 20 -34.47 -29.51 39.12
C LEU A 20 -33.65 -28.31 39.63
N SER A 21 -32.78 -28.52 40.62
CA SER A 21 -31.96 -27.45 41.22
C SER A 21 -30.64 -27.20 40.48
N ALA A 22 -30.21 -28.11 39.60
CA ALA A 22 -28.99 -27.97 38.80
C ALA A 22 -29.21 -27.22 37.47
N ALA A 23 -30.45 -27.11 37.00
CA ALA A 23 -30.76 -26.44 35.73
C ALA A 23 -30.93 -24.91 35.85
N LEU A 24 -31.22 -24.38 37.05
CA LEU A 24 -31.31 -22.92 37.27
C LEU A 24 -29.97 -22.25 37.61
N ALA A 25 -28.92 -23.00 37.93
CA ALA A 25 -27.60 -22.44 38.24
C ALA A 25 -26.76 -22.10 36.98
N VAL A 26 -27.16 -22.57 35.79
CA VAL A 26 -26.41 -22.35 34.54
C VAL A 26 -26.88 -21.10 33.78
N CYS A 27 -28.03 -20.51 34.13
CA CYS A 27 -28.53 -19.29 33.47
C CYS A 27 -28.12 -17.97 34.17
N ALA A 28 -27.39 -18.01 35.28
CA ALA A 28 -27.00 -16.80 36.02
C ALA A 28 -25.57 -16.27 35.70
N CYS A 29 -24.79 -16.98 34.87
CA CYS A 29 -23.41 -16.59 34.54
C CYS A 29 -23.25 -15.85 33.20
N ALA A 30 -24.33 -15.48 32.52
CA ALA A 30 -24.27 -14.84 31.20
C ALA A 30 -24.21 -13.29 31.23
N CYS A 31 -24.21 -12.65 32.40
CA CYS A 31 -24.19 -11.18 32.53
C CYS A 31 -22.89 -10.59 33.09
N ALA A 32 -21.80 -11.36 33.20
CA ALA A 32 -20.50 -10.86 33.66
C ALA A 32 -19.61 -10.32 32.52
N ALA A 33 -20.03 -10.42 31.26
CA ALA A 33 -19.29 -9.85 30.12
C ALA A 33 -19.60 -8.36 29.87
N ALA A 34 -20.61 -7.79 30.53
CA ALA A 34 -21.02 -6.39 30.34
C ALA A 34 -20.31 -5.39 31.27
N SER A 35 -19.44 -5.85 32.17
CA SER A 35 -18.69 -5.01 33.11
C SER A 35 -17.18 -5.23 33.00
N ARG A 36 -16.66 -5.36 31.77
CA ARG A 36 -15.24 -5.07 31.57
C ARG A 36 -15.04 -3.59 31.89
N PRO A 37 -14.15 -3.21 32.84
CA PRO A 37 -13.74 -1.83 32.95
C PRO A 37 -13.29 -1.37 31.56
N PRO A 38 -13.63 -0.13 31.13
CA PRO A 38 -13.16 0.39 29.86
C PRO A 38 -11.65 0.16 29.83
N ASP A 39 -11.20 -0.54 28.80
CA ASP A 39 -9.79 -0.79 28.57
C ASP A 39 -9.05 0.55 28.68
N ALA A 40 -7.91 0.59 29.38
CA ALA A 40 -7.07 1.80 29.42
C ALA A 40 -6.56 2.16 28.00
N ALA A 41 -6.76 1.25 27.04
CA ALA A 41 -6.66 1.47 25.60
C ALA A 41 -8.03 1.74 24.92
N GLY A 42 -8.93 2.48 25.57
CA GLY A 42 -10.12 3.07 24.94
C GLY A 42 -9.74 3.82 23.64
N PRO A 43 -10.69 4.06 22.72
CA PRO A 43 -10.39 4.59 21.39
C PRO A 43 -9.49 5.82 21.48
N ARG A 44 -8.25 5.69 21.01
CA ARG A 44 -7.25 6.76 21.02
C ARG A 44 -7.79 7.92 20.21
N SER A 45 -8.27 8.96 20.86
CA SER A 45 -9.00 10.06 20.21
C SER A 45 -8.13 11.16 19.65
N ASN A 46 -6.79 11.07 19.72
CA ASN A 46 -5.90 12.18 19.33
C ASN A 46 -4.74 11.81 18.39
N GLU A 47 -4.55 10.54 18.03
CA GLU A 47 -3.53 10.16 17.04
C GLU A 47 -4.13 10.19 15.62
N PRO A 48 -3.47 10.84 14.65
CA PRO A 48 -3.90 10.78 13.27
C PRO A 48 -3.95 9.32 12.80
N VAL A 49 -5.04 8.93 12.15
CA VAL A 49 -5.19 7.60 11.57
C VAL A 49 -4.63 7.63 10.16
N TYR A 50 -3.53 6.89 9.95
CA TYR A 50 -2.94 6.68 8.63
C TYR A 50 -3.34 5.31 8.08
N ALA A 51 -3.42 5.20 6.75
CA ALA A 51 -3.53 3.91 6.11
C ALA A 51 -2.16 3.23 6.12
N THR A 52 -2.11 1.96 6.53
CA THR A 52 -0.83 1.23 6.68
C THR A 52 -0.84 -0.01 5.81
N ILE A 53 0.27 -0.23 5.10
CA ILE A 53 0.59 -1.45 4.37
C ILE A 53 1.65 -2.17 5.19
N VAL A 54 1.27 -3.29 5.79
CA VAL A 54 2.22 -4.14 6.50
C VAL A 54 2.84 -5.11 5.51
N ASP A 55 4.13 -5.39 5.66
CA ASP A 55 4.79 -6.50 4.98
C ASP A 55 4.20 -7.81 5.50
N ARG A 56 3.61 -8.57 4.59
CA ARG A 56 2.94 -9.82 4.93
C ARG A 56 3.54 -10.96 4.12
N ALA A 57 3.83 -12.07 4.80
CA ALA A 57 4.41 -13.25 4.17
C ALA A 57 3.50 -13.83 3.06
N ASP A 58 2.18 -13.74 3.23
CA ASP A 58 1.18 -14.15 2.23
C ASP A 58 1.32 -13.35 0.93
N ARG A 59 1.54 -12.03 0.99
CA ARG A 59 1.71 -11.17 -0.19
C ARG A 59 2.95 -11.57 -0.98
N ARG A 60 4.05 -11.86 -0.28
CA ARG A 60 5.27 -12.37 -0.92
C ARG A 60 5.02 -13.69 -1.64
N GLU A 61 4.35 -14.63 -1.00
CA GLU A 61 4.02 -15.93 -1.60
C GLU A 61 3.11 -15.78 -2.83
N VAL A 62 2.12 -14.89 -2.76
CA VAL A 62 1.23 -14.57 -3.89
C VAL A 62 2.02 -13.97 -5.05
N ALA A 63 2.93 -13.01 -4.80
CA ALA A 63 3.78 -12.41 -5.83
C ALA A 63 4.73 -13.43 -6.47
N LEU A 64 5.35 -14.30 -5.67
CA LEU A 64 6.20 -15.38 -6.19
C LEU A 64 5.40 -16.38 -7.02
N THR A 65 4.20 -16.73 -6.57
CA THR A 65 3.30 -17.62 -7.33
C THR A 65 2.90 -16.98 -8.66
N ALA A 66 2.56 -15.69 -8.68
CA ALA A 66 2.27 -14.95 -9.89
C ALA A 66 3.47 -14.92 -10.86
N TRP A 67 4.69 -14.70 -10.34
CA TRP A 67 5.92 -14.78 -11.13
C TRP A 67 6.13 -16.17 -11.77
N PHE A 68 5.96 -17.25 -10.99
CA PHE A 68 6.11 -18.60 -11.52
C PHE A 68 5.03 -18.95 -12.54
N ASN A 69 3.82 -18.43 -12.38
CA ASN A 69 2.76 -18.61 -13.36
C ASN A 69 3.06 -17.87 -14.67
N LEU A 70 3.54 -16.62 -14.59
CA LEU A 70 3.99 -15.84 -15.75
C LEU A 70 5.09 -16.59 -16.52
N THR A 71 6.15 -17.00 -15.84
CA THR A 71 7.30 -17.66 -16.46
C THR A 71 6.93 -19.03 -17.05
N ARG A 72 6.15 -19.83 -16.33
CA ARG A 72 5.63 -21.12 -16.83
C ARG A 72 4.73 -20.95 -18.05
N SER A 73 3.90 -19.91 -18.09
CA SER A 73 3.04 -19.62 -19.26
C SER A 73 3.85 -19.35 -20.53
N GLN A 74 5.12 -18.98 -20.38
CA GLN A 74 6.08 -18.79 -21.48
C GLN A 74 7.07 -19.94 -21.65
N GLY A 75 6.80 -21.11 -21.04
CA GLY A 75 7.63 -22.31 -21.18
C GLY A 75 8.90 -22.32 -20.31
N ILE A 76 9.05 -21.37 -19.37
CA ILE A 76 10.20 -21.30 -18.46
C ILE A 76 9.85 -22.06 -17.17
N ASN A 77 10.22 -23.34 -17.10
CA ASN A 77 9.80 -24.23 -16.01
C ASN A 77 10.59 -24.07 -14.69
N ASN A 78 11.79 -23.48 -14.74
CA ASN A 78 12.68 -23.33 -13.58
C ASN A 78 13.21 -21.89 -13.46
N ALA A 79 12.33 -20.90 -13.57
CA ALA A 79 12.74 -19.51 -13.42
C ALA A 79 13.29 -19.27 -12.01
N PRO A 80 14.45 -18.59 -11.85
CA PRO A 80 14.87 -18.07 -10.55
C PRO A 80 13.82 -17.12 -9.96
N ALA A 81 13.80 -17.02 -8.63
CA ALA A 81 12.93 -16.06 -7.94
C ALA A 81 13.38 -14.62 -8.24
N PRO A 82 12.44 -13.68 -8.41
CA PRO A 82 12.76 -12.28 -8.67
C PRO A 82 13.10 -11.55 -7.36
N GLU A 83 13.73 -10.38 -7.50
CA GLU A 83 13.83 -9.44 -6.39
C GLU A 83 12.52 -8.64 -6.29
N LEU A 84 11.94 -8.60 -5.11
CA LEU A 84 10.70 -7.88 -4.84
C LEU A 84 10.99 -6.61 -4.04
N GLN A 85 10.19 -5.58 -4.27
CA GLN A 85 10.22 -4.35 -3.50
C GLN A 85 9.89 -4.64 -2.02
N PRO A 86 10.55 -3.94 -1.08
CA PRO A 86 10.10 -3.95 0.30
C PRO A 86 8.67 -3.39 0.39
N PHE A 87 7.87 -3.88 1.33
CA PHE A 87 6.48 -3.48 1.60
C PHE A 87 5.44 -3.87 0.53
N THR A 88 5.62 -3.44 -0.72
CA THR A 88 4.65 -3.69 -1.80
C THR A 88 4.75 -5.10 -2.34
N GLN A 89 5.90 -5.78 -2.17
CA GLN A 89 6.19 -7.11 -2.69
C GLN A 89 5.96 -7.23 -4.21
N THR A 90 6.12 -6.12 -4.92
CA THR A 90 6.03 -6.00 -6.39
C THR A 90 7.39 -6.22 -7.03
N LEU A 91 7.46 -6.47 -8.33
CA LEU A 91 8.75 -6.66 -9.01
C LEU A 91 9.67 -5.44 -8.87
N LYS A 92 10.87 -5.65 -8.33
CA LYS A 92 11.94 -4.65 -8.33
C LYS A 92 12.89 -4.88 -9.51
N ILE A 93 13.36 -6.12 -9.67
CA ILE A 93 14.28 -6.55 -10.72
C ILE A 93 13.89 -7.96 -11.18
N ILE A 94 13.88 -8.18 -12.49
CA ILE A 94 13.75 -9.51 -13.08
C ILE A 94 15.13 -10.19 -13.13
N PRO A 95 15.23 -11.48 -12.77
CA PRO A 95 16.49 -12.22 -12.87
C PRO A 95 16.81 -12.53 -14.35
N PRO A 96 18.06 -12.88 -14.67
CA PRO A 96 18.41 -13.34 -16.03
C PRO A 96 17.68 -14.66 -16.34
N LEU A 97 17.03 -14.73 -17.51
CA LEU A 97 16.23 -15.88 -17.94
C LEU A 97 16.70 -16.42 -19.30
N SER A 98 16.64 -17.74 -19.44
CA SER A 98 16.85 -18.46 -20.71
C SER A 98 15.84 -19.60 -20.80
N PRO A 99 14.83 -19.54 -21.68
CA PRO A 99 14.55 -18.46 -22.64
C PRO A 99 14.09 -17.15 -21.96
N PRO A 100 14.15 -15.99 -22.65
CA PRO A 100 13.75 -14.71 -22.09
C PRO A 100 12.21 -14.57 -22.03
N LEU A 101 11.73 -13.57 -21.28
CA LEU A 101 10.32 -13.18 -21.24
C LEU A 101 9.96 -12.29 -22.42
N TYR A 102 8.73 -12.41 -22.91
CA TYR A 102 8.18 -11.61 -23.99
C TYR A 102 6.87 -10.95 -23.59
N LEU A 103 6.61 -9.78 -24.17
CA LEU A 103 5.27 -9.19 -24.15
C LEU A 103 4.30 -10.02 -25.02
N PRO A 104 2.99 -10.06 -24.65
CA PRO A 104 1.97 -10.79 -25.41
C PRO A 104 1.99 -10.42 -26.90
N LYS A 105 1.92 -11.42 -27.80
CA LYS A 105 1.92 -11.13 -29.24
C LYS A 105 0.61 -10.46 -29.64
N VAL A 106 0.72 -9.34 -30.35
CA VAL A 106 -0.40 -8.68 -31.04
C VAL A 106 0.02 -8.51 -32.49
N GLY A 107 -0.87 -8.86 -33.43
CA GLY A 107 -0.55 -8.86 -34.86
C GLY A 107 0.11 -10.15 -35.35
N ALA A 108 0.33 -10.23 -36.66
CA ALA A 108 0.94 -11.38 -37.34
C ALA A 108 2.45 -11.25 -37.51
N GLU A 109 2.92 -10.02 -37.72
CA GLU A 109 4.31 -9.67 -38.03
C GLU A 109 5.30 -10.02 -36.89
N PRO A 110 6.61 -10.16 -37.22
CA PRO A 110 7.63 -10.46 -36.22
C PRO A 110 7.93 -9.27 -35.29
N THR A 111 7.81 -8.04 -35.80
CA THR A 111 7.97 -6.80 -35.04
C THR A 111 6.60 -6.14 -34.84
N MET A 112 6.40 -5.49 -33.69
CA MET A 112 5.15 -4.78 -33.41
C MET A 112 5.24 -3.33 -33.89
N ASN A 113 4.18 -2.86 -34.54
CA ASN A 113 3.98 -1.42 -34.72
C ASN A 113 3.59 -0.76 -33.38
N GLU A 114 3.41 0.56 -33.40
CA GLU A 114 3.11 1.35 -32.20
C GLU A 114 1.80 0.93 -31.50
N GLU A 115 0.75 0.67 -32.28
CA GLU A 115 -0.56 0.31 -31.74
C GLU A 115 -0.58 -1.12 -31.20
N GLU A 116 0.06 -2.05 -31.90
CA GLU A 116 0.28 -3.41 -31.43
C GLU A 116 1.10 -3.42 -30.14
N THR A 117 2.11 -2.54 -30.04
CA THR A 117 2.92 -2.39 -28.82
C THR A 117 2.08 -1.89 -27.66
N ARG A 118 1.22 -0.87 -27.89
CA ARG A 118 0.32 -0.34 -26.86
C ARG A 118 -0.66 -1.40 -26.37
N GLU A 119 -1.26 -2.14 -27.30
CA GLU A 119 -2.18 -3.24 -26.96
C GLU A 119 -1.46 -4.40 -26.25
N SER A 120 -0.24 -4.72 -26.65
CA SER A 120 0.58 -5.75 -26.03
C SER A 120 0.92 -5.41 -24.58
N LEU A 121 1.36 -4.17 -24.32
CA LEU A 121 1.59 -3.67 -22.97
C LEU A 121 0.30 -3.64 -22.15
N ARG A 122 -0.82 -3.24 -22.75
CA ARG A 122 -2.13 -3.22 -22.08
C ARG A 122 -2.54 -4.61 -21.60
N ARG A 123 -2.39 -5.63 -22.46
CA ARG A 123 -2.66 -7.04 -22.10
C ARG A 123 -1.71 -7.52 -21.02
N PHE A 124 -0.42 -7.20 -21.14
CA PHE A 124 0.56 -7.56 -20.13
C PHE A 124 0.20 -6.98 -18.74
N VAL A 125 -0.13 -5.70 -18.66
CA VAL A 125 -0.54 -5.05 -17.40
C VAL A 125 -1.84 -5.65 -16.85
N ALA A 126 -2.81 -5.94 -17.71
CA ALA A 126 -4.06 -6.56 -17.30
C ALA A 126 -3.85 -7.97 -16.72
N ASP A 127 -3.01 -8.78 -17.36
CA ASP A 127 -2.77 -10.18 -16.96
C ASP A 127 -1.84 -10.28 -15.74
N GLN A 128 -0.94 -9.31 -15.56
CA GLN A 128 0.10 -9.34 -14.52
C GLN A 128 -0.16 -8.38 -13.35
N GLY A 129 -1.42 -7.94 -13.17
CA GLY A 129 -1.81 -6.97 -12.13
C GLY A 129 -1.35 -7.36 -10.72
N THR A 130 -1.40 -8.65 -10.36
CA THR A 130 -0.91 -9.15 -9.06
C THR A 130 0.59 -8.93 -8.87
N LEU A 131 1.39 -9.17 -9.91
CA LEU A 131 2.85 -9.06 -9.86
C LEU A 131 3.32 -7.59 -9.91
N ILE A 132 2.55 -6.77 -10.63
CA ILE A 132 2.73 -5.33 -10.72
C ILE A 132 2.27 -4.65 -9.42
N GLY A 133 1.25 -5.20 -8.74
CA GLY A 133 0.62 -4.59 -7.57
C GLY A 133 -0.43 -3.53 -7.90
N ALA A 134 -0.91 -3.46 -9.14
CA ALA A 134 -1.93 -2.51 -9.57
C ALA A 134 -2.79 -3.07 -10.69
N ASP A 135 -4.06 -2.69 -10.70
CA ASP A 135 -4.97 -3.00 -11.81
C ASP A 135 -4.70 -2.07 -13.00
N GLN A 136 -4.99 -2.55 -14.21
CA GLN A 136 -4.86 -1.76 -15.44
C GLN A 136 -5.62 -0.42 -15.38
N LYS A 137 -6.81 -0.39 -14.75
CA LYS A 137 -7.64 0.82 -14.60
C LYS A 137 -7.02 1.88 -13.68
N GLN A 138 -6.04 1.51 -12.87
CA GLN A 138 -5.37 2.39 -11.91
C GLN A 138 -4.09 3.00 -12.50
N LEU A 139 -3.66 2.54 -13.68
CA LEU A 139 -2.40 2.92 -14.30
C LEU A 139 -2.64 3.76 -15.55
N SER A 140 -1.93 4.87 -15.65
CA SER A 140 -1.87 5.73 -16.83
C SER A 140 -0.50 5.60 -17.47
N LEU A 141 -0.45 5.35 -18.78
CA LEU A 141 0.80 5.43 -19.53
C LEU A 141 1.18 6.91 -19.67
N VAL A 142 2.26 7.33 -19.02
CA VAL A 142 2.72 8.72 -18.99
C VAL A 142 3.74 8.98 -20.08
N LEU A 143 4.70 8.07 -20.25
CA LEU A 143 5.79 8.25 -21.19
C LEU A 143 6.17 6.94 -21.86
N ARG A 144 6.47 7.02 -23.15
CA ARG A 144 7.22 5.98 -23.85
C ARG A 144 8.42 6.61 -24.53
N THR A 145 9.60 6.08 -24.23
CA THR A 145 10.87 6.62 -24.73
C THR A 145 11.62 5.55 -25.49
N ASP A 146 12.11 5.89 -26.67
CA ASP A 146 13.06 5.08 -27.40
C ASP A 146 14.46 5.36 -26.84
N LEU A 147 15.17 4.30 -26.44
CA LEU A 147 16.50 4.37 -25.86
C LEU A 147 17.55 4.25 -26.97
N ALA A 148 18.76 4.73 -26.68
CA ALA A 148 19.85 4.78 -27.66
C ALA A 148 20.29 3.40 -28.18
N ASP A 149 20.02 2.33 -27.42
CA ASP A 149 20.29 0.94 -27.78
C ASP A 149 19.18 0.30 -28.64
N GLY A 150 18.16 1.07 -29.01
CA GLY A 150 17.00 0.62 -29.79
C GLY A 150 15.93 -0.08 -28.95
N SER A 151 16.13 -0.23 -27.64
CA SER A 151 15.07 -0.67 -26.73
C SER A 151 14.09 0.47 -26.44
N LYS A 152 12.94 0.13 -25.88
CA LYS A 152 11.87 1.05 -25.54
C LYS A 152 11.59 0.95 -24.05
N LYS A 153 11.30 2.08 -23.40
CA LYS A 153 10.83 2.13 -22.02
C LYS A 153 9.40 2.67 -21.98
N ALA A 154 8.48 1.94 -21.36
CA ALA A 154 7.14 2.41 -21.04
C ALA A 154 7.07 2.74 -19.54
N HIS A 155 6.67 3.97 -19.22
CA HIS A 155 6.52 4.48 -17.86
C HIS A 155 5.05 4.74 -17.56
N TYR A 156 4.56 4.11 -16.50
CA TYR A 156 3.20 4.24 -16.01
C TYR A 156 3.19 4.87 -14.62
N GLU A 157 2.19 5.71 -14.39
CA GLU A 157 1.87 6.24 -13.07
C GLU A 157 0.54 5.68 -12.56
N GLN A 158 0.53 5.32 -11.29
CA GLN A 158 -0.65 4.85 -10.57
C GLN A 158 -1.42 6.08 -10.07
N HIS A 159 -2.70 6.16 -10.40
CA HIS A 159 -3.61 7.19 -9.90
C HIS A 159 -4.76 6.57 -9.09
N PRO A 160 -4.47 5.84 -8.00
CA PRO A 160 -5.50 5.11 -7.28
C PRO A 160 -6.07 5.95 -6.14
N PHE A 161 -5.70 7.22 -5.98
CA PHE A 161 -6.16 8.07 -4.87
C PHE A 161 -6.72 9.38 -5.42
N ARG A 162 -7.49 10.08 -4.57
CA ARG A 162 -7.96 11.44 -4.88
C ARG A 162 -6.81 12.43 -5.07
N TYR A 163 -5.72 12.22 -4.37
CA TYR A 163 -4.51 13.04 -4.40
C TYR A 163 -3.37 12.25 -5.04
N PRO A 164 -2.45 12.90 -5.78
CA PRO A 164 -1.37 12.20 -6.46
C PRO A 164 -0.41 11.54 -5.47
N LEU A 165 0.25 10.47 -5.93
CA LEU A 165 1.31 9.79 -5.18
C LEU A 165 2.65 10.52 -5.36
N ARG A 166 3.44 10.54 -4.29
CA ARG A 166 4.81 11.08 -4.26
C ARG A 166 5.75 10.09 -3.56
N GLY A 167 7.04 10.44 -3.48
CA GLY A 167 8.05 9.62 -2.79
C GLY A 167 8.52 8.40 -3.59
N GLY A 168 8.35 8.40 -4.91
CA GLY A 168 8.81 7.30 -5.78
C GLY A 168 7.91 6.05 -5.80
N TYR A 169 6.71 6.14 -5.21
CA TYR A 169 5.72 5.07 -5.25
C TYR A 169 4.68 5.29 -6.35
N GLY A 170 3.98 4.22 -6.72
CA GLY A 170 2.97 4.28 -7.76
C GLY A 170 3.55 4.32 -9.17
N GLN A 171 4.76 3.82 -9.38
CA GLN A 171 5.40 3.82 -10.71
C GLN A 171 5.52 2.38 -11.23
N LEU A 172 5.33 2.21 -12.53
CA LEU A 172 5.66 0.97 -13.24
C LEU A 172 6.48 1.31 -14.49
N ASP A 173 7.67 0.74 -14.56
CA ASP A 173 8.58 0.83 -15.68
C ASP A 173 8.74 -0.54 -16.34
N ILE A 174 8.53 -0.59 -17.65
CA ILE A 174 8.76 -1.79 -18.48
C ILE A 174 9.70 -1.41 -19.62
N SER A 175 10.90 -2.00 -19.63
CA SER A 175 11.85 -1.87 -20.73
C SER A 175 11.80 -3.12 -21.60
N PHE A 176 11.71 -2.95 -22.92
CA PHE A 176 11.55 -4.05 -23.87
C PHE A 176 12.20 -3.73 -25.23
N SER A 177 12.65 -4.76 -25.95
CA SER A 177 13.22 -4.63 -27.30
C SER A 177 12.15 -4.72 -28.40
N PRO A 178 12.47 -4.35 -29.66
CA PRO A 178 11.51 -4.36 -30.77
C PRO A 178 10.92 -5.74 -31.11
N ASP A 179 11.62 -6.82 -30.78
CA ASP A 179 11.18 -8.22 -30.89
C ASP A 179 10.32 -8.68 -29.69
N ARG A 180 9.89 -7.73 -28.84
CA ARG A 180 9.00 -7.91 -27.68
C ARG A 180 9.67 -8.50 -26.44
N ARG A 181 10.99 -8.72 -26.45
CA ARG A 181 11.70 -9.25 -25.28
C ARG A 181 11.62 -8.24 -24.14
N ILE A 182 11.16 -8.68 -22.98
CA ILE A 182 11.19 -7.88 -21.76
C ILE A 182 12.63 -7.89 -21.25
N LEU A 183 13.19 -6.70 -21.07
CA LEU A 183 14.55 -6.48 -20.58
C LEU A 183 14.55 -6.17 -19.08
N GLN A 184 13.58 -5.39 -18.61
CA GLN A 184 13.44 -5.01 -17.21
C GLN A 184 11.98 -4.71 -16.88
N ILE A 185 11.58 -5.06 -15.65
CA ILE A 185 10.34 -4.59 -15.03
C ILE A 185 10.70 -4.08 -13.65
N ASN A 186 10.25 -2.87 -13.32
CA ASN A 186 10.31 -2.31 -11.98
C ASN A 186 8.94 -1.69 -11.65
N SER A 187 8.33 -2.12 -10.56
CA SER A 187 7.06 -1.59 -10.06
C SER A 187 7.20 -1.20 -8.60
N THR A 188 6.86 0.04 -8.28
CA THR A 188 6.64 0.56 -6.92
C THR A 188 5.15 0.81 -6.66
N CYS A 189 4.28 0.18 -7.45
CA CYS A 189 2.84 0.33 -7.29
C CYS A 189 2.38 -0.17 -5.92
N ILE A 190 1.39 0.52 -5.37
CA ILE A 190 0.81 0.21 -4.07
C ILE A 190 -0.32 -0.80 -4.29
N PRO A 191 -0.27 -1.99 -3.66
CA PRO A 191 -1.35 -2.97 -3.74
C PRO A 191 -2.55 -2.58 -2.85
N GLU A 192 -3.68 -3.26 -3.05
CA GLU A 192 -4.86 -3.18 -2.15
C GLU A 192 -5.43 -1.75 -1.99
N VAL A 193 -5.31 -0.93 -3.05
CA VAL A 193 -5.63 0.50 -3.01
C VAL A 193 -7.07 0.80 -2.62
N GLU A 194 -8.04 -0.05 -2.98
CA GLU A 194 -9.44 0.15 -2.62
C GLU A 194 -9.65 0.15 -1.09
N GLN A 195 -8.87 -0.65 -0.35
CA GLN A 195 -8.92 -0.64 1.11
C GLN A 195 -8.25 0.61 1.68
N LEU A 196 -7.10 0.99 1.11
CA LEU A 196 -6.33 2.16 1.54
C LEU A 196 -7.09 3.47 1.26
N GLN A 197 -7.78 3.56 0.12
CA GLN A 197 -8.66 4.66 -0.24
C GLN A 197 -9.76 4.88 0.80
N LYS A 198 -10.39 3.80 1.29
CA LYS A 198 -11.47 3.91 2.29
C LYS A 198 -10.96 4.51 3.60
N VAL A 199 -9.75 4.17 4.01
CA VAL A 199 -9.11 4.75 5.20
C VAL A 199 -8.77 6.23 4.95
N LEU A 200 -8.19 6.54 3.79
CA LEU A 200 -7.77 7.91 3.44
C LEU A 200 -8.95 8.84 3.10
N ALA A 201 -10.12 8.32 2.73
CA ALA A 201 -11.30 9.13 2.42
C ALA A 201 -11.80 9.97 3.61
N GLY A 202 -11.51 9.53 4.83
CA GLY A 202 -11.83 10.27 6.06
C GLY A 202 -10.76 11.30 6.47
N ALA A 203 -9.62 11.35 5.78
CA ALA A 203 -8.53 12.26 6.14
C ALA A 203 -8.87 13.70 5.73
N VAL A 204 -8.96 14.59 6.72
CA VAL A 204 -9.24 16.02 6.53
C VAL A 204 -8.01 16.83 6.94
N PRO A 205 -7.40 17.62 6.03
CA PRO A 205 -6.31 18.53 6.37
C PRO A 205 -6.69 19.48 7.52
N LYS A 206 -5.80 19.63 8.51
CA LYS A 206 -5.99 20.56 9.63
C LYS A 206 -5.80 22.02 9.23
N LEU A 207 -4.95 22.26 8.24
CA LEU A 207 -4.60 23.59 7.76
C LEU A 207 -4.95 23.73 6.28
N THR A 208 -5.38 24.93 5.91
CA THR A 208 -5.50 25.39 4.53
C THR A 208 -4.14 25.71 3.92
N ALA A 209 -4.05 25.84 2.60
CA ALA A 209 -2.79 26.15 1.92
C ALA A 209 -2.17 27.49 2.40
N GLU A 210 -3.00 28.51 2.63
CA GLU A 210 -2.57 29.83 3.12
C GLU A 210 -2.02 29.74 4.54
N GLN A 211 -2.68 28.96 5.41
CA GLN A 211 -2.21 28.72 6.78
C GLN A 211 -0.90 27.94 6.80
N VAL A 212 -0.72 26.98 5.88
CA VAL A 212 0.53 26.21 5.73
C VAL A 212 1.69 27.13 5.39
N ALA A 213 1.51 28.03 4.40
CA ALA A 213 2.54 28.99 4.01
C ALA A 213 2.99 29.85 5.19
N LEU A 214 2.05 30.34 6.00
CA LEU A 214 2.36 31.11 7.22
C LEU A 214 3.04 30.26 8.30
N ASN A 215 2.61 29.02 8.46
CA ASN A 215 3.05 28.11 9.52
C ASN A 215 4.50 27.63 9.36
N ILE A 216 5.04 27.61 8.14
CA ILE A 216 6.42 27.20 7.89
C ILE A 216 7.44 28.35 7.98
N VAL A 217 7.00 29.61 7.92
CA VAL A 217 7.90 30.77 8.05
C VAL A 217 8.56 30.77 9.44
N GLY A 218 9.87 31.00 9.47
CA GLY A 218 10.70 30.98 10.66
C GLY A 218 11.19 29.59 11.07
N ARG A 219 10.75 28.52 10.41
CA ARG A 219 11.21 27.15 10.69
C ARG A 219 12.47 26.81 9.90
N THR A 220 13.35 26.03 10.51
CA THR A 220 14.53 25.47 9.86
C THR A 220 14.26 24.03 9.44
N PHE A 221 14.64 23.70 8.21
CA PHE A 221 14.52 22.36 7.65
C PHE A 221 15.87 21.90 7.09
N THR A 222 16.12 20.60 7.19
CA THR A 222 17.32 19.95 6.67
C THR A 222 16.98 19.32 5.32
N PHE A 223 17.77 19.63 4.29
CA PHE A 223 17.62 19.14 2.93
C PHE A 223 18.84 18.33 2.56
N GLY A 224 18.65 17.15 1.98
CA GLY A 224 19.73 16.45 1.28
C GLY A 224 19.95 17.09 -0.09
N ASP A 225 21.20 17.42 -0.42
CA ASP A 225 21.58 17.74 -1.79
C ASP A 225 21.81 16.47 -2.63
N VAL A 226 22.05 16.64 -3.93
CA VAL A 226 22.28 15.52 -4.87
C VAL A 226 23.52 14.69 -4.50
N GLY A 227 24.46 15.27 -3.76
CA GLY A 227 25.66 14.59 -3.24
C GLY A 227 25.44 13.88 -1.91
N GLY A 228 24.23 13.94 -1.33
CA GLY A 228 23.91 13.37 -0.03
C GLY A 228 24.39 14.21 1.15
N THR A 229 24.82 15.45 0.92
CA THR A 229 25.18 16.37 2.01
C THR A 229 23.93 17.05 2.52
N GLU A 230 23.77 17.08 3.84
CA GLU A 230 22.67 17.77 4.49
C GLU A 230 22.93 19.27 4.61
N GLN A 231 21.97 20.09 4.20
CA GLN A 231 21.99 21.54 4.32
C GLN A 231 20.76 22.04 5.08
N ASN A 232 20.98 22.91 6.06
CA ASN A 232 19.90 23.55 6.79
C ASN A 232 19.47 24.84 6.08
N HIS A 233 18.16 25.01 5.88
CA HIS A 233 17.57 26.26 5.39
C HIS A 233 16.46 26.71 6.34
N THR A 234 16.54 27.95 6.79
CA THR A 234 15.46 28.60 7.57
C THR A 234 14.57 29.38 6.63
N VAL A 235 13.29 29.02 6.59
CA VAL A 235 12.31 29.73 5.76
C VAL A 235 12.09 31.12 6.31
N VAL A 236 12.30 32.15 5.50
CA VAL A 236 12.10 33.55 5.90
C VAL A 236 10.91 34.17 5.18
N LYS A 237 10.38 35.28 5.71
CA LYS A 237 9.18 35.95 5.15
C LYS A 237 9.35 36.43 3.70
N GLY A 238 10.59 36.63 3.25
CA GLY A 238 10.91 37.03 1.87
C GLY A 238 11.08 35.85 0.91
N ASP A 239 11.07 34.61 1.39
CA ASP A 239 11.17 33.44 0.52
C ASP A 239 9.91 33.32 -0.35
N GLU A 240 10.09 32.92 -1.60
CA GLU A 240 8.99 32.53 -2.46
C GLU A 240 8.46 31.17 -2.00
N ILE A 241 7.28 31.15 -1.37
CA ILE A 241 6.64 29.94 -0.85
C ILE A 241 5.42 29.61 -1.72
N ASN A 242 5.46 28.46 -2.39
CA ASN A 242 4.37 27.95 -3.20
C ASN A 242 3.83 26.64 -2.62
N VAL A 243 2.66 26.69 -1.99
CA VAL A 243 1.94 25.50 -1.53
C VAL A 243 1.13 24.95 -2.69
N ARG A 244 1.62 23.88 -3.33
CA ARG A 244 1.10 23.40 -4.61
C ARG A 244 -0.23 22.65 -4.46
N GLU A 245 -0.19 21.52 -3.78
CA GLU A 245 -1.33 20.62 -3.66
C GLU A 245 -1.18 19.68 -2.47
N LEU A 246 -2.27 18.97 -2.16
CA LEU A 246 -2.26 17.82 -1.28
C LEU A 246 -1.83 16.58 -2.05
N VAL A 247 -1.00 15.74 -1.43
CA VAL A 247 -0.45 14.51 -2.00
C VAL A 247 -0.56 13.36 -1.00
N ILE A 248 -0.52 12.13 -1.51
CA ILE A 248 -0.27 10.94 -0.69
C ILE A 248 1.24 10.65 -0.71
N TYR A 249 1.85 10.67 0.48
CA TYR A 249 3.28 10.44 0.66
C TYR A 249 3.51 9.19 1.52
N PRO A 250 3.95 8.06 0.91
CA PRO A 250 4.25 6.84 1.65
C PRO A 250 5.58 6.94 2.44
N LEU A 251 5.58 6.49 3.69
CA LEU A 251 6.76 6.46 4.57
C LEU A 251 6.83 5.17 5.37
N ALA A 252 8.04 4.70 5.64
CA ALA A 252 8.22 3.61 6.58
C ALA A 252 7.74 4.05 7.97
N ARG A 253 6.93 3.19 8.60
CA ARG A 253 6.36 3.46 9.92
C ARG A 253 7.45 3.53 10.96
N ALA A 254 7.43 4.60 11.77
CA ALA A 254 8.40 4.75 12.85
C ALA A 254 8.27 3.60 13.86
N GLY A 255 9.39 2.92 14.15
CA GLY A 255 9.43 1.77 15.06
C GLY A 255 8.95 0.44 14.46
N GLU A 256 8.38 0.45 13.25
CA GLU A 256 7.92 -0.74 12.53
C GLU A 256 8.46 -0.72 11.09
N PRO A 257 9.74 -1.11 10.89
CA PRO A 257 10.41 -0.99 9.59
C PRO A 257 9.85 -1.93 8.50
N ALA A 258 8.89 -2.78 8.86
CA ALA A 258 8.16 -3.67 7.95
C ALA A 258 6.78 -3.12 7.57
N ALA A 259 6.45 -1.87 7.93
CA ALA A 259 5.19 -1.23 7.59
C ALA A 259 5.41 0.08 6.85
N LEU A 260 4.55 0.37 5.88
CA LEU A 260 4.51 1.60 5.11
C LEU A 260 3.20 2.35 5.44
N GLU A 261 3.31 3.55 5.99
CA GLU A 261 2.19 4.45 6.28
C GLU A 261 1.99 5.44 5.12
N LEU A 262 0.73 5.66 4.75
CA LEU A 262 0.35 6.64 3.74
C LEU A 262 -0.09 7.94 4.42
N HIS A 263 0.72 8.97 4.26
CA HIS A 263 0.45 10.29 4.82
C HIS A 263 -0.24 11.18 3.79
N LEU A 264 -1.29 11.88 4.22
CA LEU A 264 -1.79 13.04 3.47
C LEU A 264 -0.89 14.23 3.79
N ALA A 265 -0.25 14.82 2.78
CA ALA A 265 0.72 15.88 2.98
C ALA A 265 0.52 17.04 2.01
N TRP A 266 0.88 18.25 2.44
CA TRP A 266 1.05 19.39 1.56
C TRP A 266 2.41 19.33 0.87
N GLU A 267 2.42 19.39 -0.46
CA GLU A 267 3.63 19.61 -1.25
C GLU A 267 3.90 21.12 -1.33
N ILE A 268 5.05 21.54 -0.79
CA ILE A 268 5.41 22.95 -0.68
C ILE A 268 6.75 23.14 -1.37
N VAL A 269 6.83 24.10 -2.28
CA VAL A 269 8.08 24.48 -2.95
C VAL A 269 8.53 25.85 -2.46
N ILE A 270 9.81 25.96 -2.12
CA ILE A 270 10.46 27.17 -1.63
C ILE A 270 11.52 27.59 -2.66
N GLY A 271 11.38 28.81 -3.18
CA GLY A 271 12.17 29.38 -4.26
C GLY A 271 11.70 28.95 -5.66
N SER A 272 12.39 29.49 -6.67
CA SER A 272 12.15 29.21 -8.09
C SER A 272 13.41 28.69 -8.79
N GLY A 273 13.24 27.79 -9.77
CA GLY A 273 14.33 27.34 -10.64
C GLY A 273 15.23 26.25 -10.04
N PRO A 274 16.44 26.04 -10.60
CA PRO A 274 17.42 25.08 -10.09
C PRO A 274 17.77 25.37 -8.62
N GLY A 275 17.73 24.35 -7.77
CA GLY A 275 17.94 24.49 -6.33
C GLY A 275 16.70 24.86 -5.52
N ALA A 276 15.51 24.94 -6.15
CA ALA A 276 14.24 25.02 -5.43
C ALA A 276 14.06 23.84 -4.49
N ARG A 277 13.57 24.12 -3.28
CA ARG A 277 13.46 23.14 -2.19
C ARG A 277 12.02 22.69 -2.05
N THR A 278 11.79 21.39 -1.98
CA THR A 278 10.46 20.82 -1.77
C THR A 278 10.34 20.26 -0.37
N ILE A 279 9.30 20.64 0.35
CA ILE A 279 8.94 20.12 1.68
C ILE A 279 7.59 19.41 1.56
N TYR A 280 7.49 18.28 2.25
CA TYR A 280 6.23 17.58 2.49
C TYR A 280 5.83 17.75 3.94
N LEU A 281 4.74 18.48 4.18
CA LEU A 281 4.17 18.72 5.51
C LEU A 281 2.93 17.85 5.71
N ASP A 282 2.96 16.96 6.69
CA ASP A 282 1.80 16.13 7.06
C ASP A 282 0.60 17.00 7.40
N ALA A 283 -0.48 16.84 6.62
CA ALA A 283 -1.69 17.63 6.71
C ALA A 283 -2.53 17.31 7.96
N LEU A 284 -2.30 16.15 8.60
CA LEU A 284 -2.99 15.69 9.80
C LEU A 284 -2.18 15.95 11.07
N ALA A 285 -0.85 15.81 11.03
CA ALA A 285 0.03 16.01 12.18
C ALA A 285 0.66 17.41 12.26
N ASN A 286 0.65 18.19 11.17
CA ASN A 286 1.37 19.46 11.04
C ASN A 286 2.89 19.32 11.32
N LYS A 287 3.47 18.21 10.86
CA LYS A 287 4.90 17.89 10.99
C LYS A 287 5.52 17.69 9.61
N VAL A 288 6.75 18.16 9.41
CA VAL A 288 7.46 17.87 8.17
C VAL A 288 7.89 16.41 8.18
N ILE A 289 7.59 15.74 7.07
CA ILE A 289 7.83 14.30 6.91
C ILE A 289 8.87 13.99 5.83
N ALA A 290 9.14 14.94 4.93
CA ALA A 290 10.25 14.86 3.99
C ALA A 290 10.65 16.25 3.49
N ALA A 291 11.91 16.40 3.10
CA ALA A 291 12.46 17.63 2.54
C ALA A 291 13.57 17.29 1.54
N HIS A 292 13.46 17.81 0.31
CA HIS A 292 14.34 17.48 -0.81
C HIS A 292 14.74 18.73 -1.56
N GLN A 293 15.97 18.79 -2.06
CA GLN A 293 16.37 19.81 -3.01
C GLN A 293 16.16 19.29 -4.44
N SER A 294 15.52 20.10 -5.28
CA SER A 294 15.40 19.77 -6.71
C SER A 294 16.78 19.89 -7.36
N ALA A 295 17.12 18.91 -8.19
CA ALA A 295 18.34 18.92 -9.00
C ALA A 295 18.34 20.10 -10.00
#